data_AF-A0AAC9EXT9-F1
#
_entry.id   AF-A0AAC9EXT9-F1
#
_cell.length_a   1.000
_cell.length_b   1.000
_cell.length_c   1.000
_cell.angle_alpha   90.00
_cell.angle_beta   90.00
_cell.angle_gamma   90.00
#
_symmetry.space_group_name_H-M   'P 1'
#
loop_
_entity.id
_entity.type
_entity.pdbx_description
1 polymer ?
#
loop_
_entity_poly.entity_id
_entity_poly.type
_entity_poly.pdbx_seq_one_letter_code
_entity_poly.pdbx_strand_id
1 'polypeptide(L)'
;MNSANPDGDDQSAPTVTALKNGNFVVAWQDSRGSVTGSGDDTWDNGVRAKVYDRSGNEVRGDFSVNTSAFGRQTAPKIAALSGGGFVIIWQSEDAGADGSDAAVMAQIYNEDGYPEGDNFVVNTTADLGQFEPSVAALGDGGFVVTWTDASEGGDPNILYEIRGQVFSADGTKVGGEFVANPTAAG
;
A
#
# COMPACT_ATOMS: atom_id res chain seq x y z
N MET A 1 -11.21 -20.62 31.58
CA MET A 1 -10.92 -20.96 30.17
C MET A 1 -10.43 -19.67 29.54
N ASN A 2 -9.12 -19.57 29.33
CA ASN A 2 -8.47 -18.39 28.80
C ASN A 2 -8.19 -18.70 27.33
N SER A 3 -8.97 -18.13 26.41
CA SER A 3 -8.77 -18.32 24.98
C SER A 3 -7.63 -17.40 24.52
N ALA A 4 -6.39 -17.84 24.75
CA ALA A 4 -5.28 -17.40 23.93
C ALA A 4 -5.53 -17.92 22.51
N ASN A 5 -5.59 -17.02 21.52
CA ASN A 5 -5.53 -17.38 20.10
C ASN A 5 -4.08 -17.80 19.81
N PRO A 6 -3.77 -19.10 19.63
CA PRO A 6 -2.40 -19.60 19.49
C PRO A 6 -1.95 -19.73 18.03
N ASP A 7 -2.80 -19.37 17.07
CA ASP A 7 -2.59 -19.67 15.65
C ASP A 7 -2.49 -18.36 14.86
N GLY A 8 -1.35 -18.13 14.19
CA GLY A 8 -0.98 -16.91 13.46
C GLY A 8 -1.81 -16.62 12.21
N ASP A 9 -3.14 -16.59 12.34
CA ASP A 9 -4.12 -16.37 11.28
C ASP A 9 -4.88 -15.04 11.44
N ASP A 10 -4.18 -13.99 11.92
CA ASP A 10 -4.79 -12.68 12.13
C ASP A 10 -4.98 -11.91 10.81
N GLN A 11 -6.22 -11.51 10.56
CA GLN A 11 -6.56 -10.56 9.51
C GLN A 11 -6.93 -9.23 10.14
N SER A 12 -6.33 -8.15 9.66
CA SER A 12 -6.42 -6.83 10.31
C SER A 12 -6.35 -5.67 9.31
N ALA A 13 -6.47 -4.44 9.82
CA ALA A 13 -6.38 -3.20 9.06
C ALA A 13 -7.22 -3.17 7.75
N PRO A 14 -8.53 -3.50 7.80
CA PRO A 14 -9.35 -3.48 6.60
C PRO A 14 -9.53 -2.04 6.08
N THR A 15 -9.54 -1.91 4.76
CA THR A 15 -9.84 -0.67 4.03
C THR A 15 -10.76 -0.98 2.86
N VAL A 16 -11.59 -0.02 2.45
CA VAL A 16 -12.63 -0.23 1.44
C VAL A 16 -12.79 1.00 0.55
N THR A 17 -13.08 0.79 -0.74
CA THR A 17 -13.51 1.84 -1.66
C THR A 17 -14.67 1.38 -2.53
N ALA A 18 -15.55 2.33 -2.91
CA ALA A 18 -16.61 2.08 -3.88
C ALA A 18 -16.12 2.40 -5.31
N LEU A 19 -16.41 1.52 -6.26
CA LEU A 19 -16.07 1.68 -7.67
C LEU A 19 -17.22 2.34 -8.45
N LYS A 20 -16.88 2.90 -9.62
CA LYS A 20 -17.86 3.60 -10.48
C LYS A 20 -18.99 2.71 -11.00
N ASN A 21 -18.73 1.41 -11.19
CA ASN A 21 -19.72 0.43 -11.62
C ASN A 21 -20.68 0.00 -10.49
N GLY A 22 -20.49 0.52 -9.26
CA GLY A 22 -21.32 0.20 -8.10
C GLY A 22 -20.80 -0.97 -7.26
N ASN A 23 -19.74 -1.66 -7.70
CA ASN A 23 -19.01 -2.63 -6.89
C ASN A 23 -18.21 -1.93 -5.79
N PHE A 24 -17.69 -2.69 -4.84
CA PHE A 24 -16.73 -2.21 -3.86
C PHE A 24 -15.58 -3.20 -3.69
N VAL A 25 -14.42 -2.68 -3.31
CA VAL A 25 -13.22 -3.47 -3.07
C VAL A 25 -12.82 -3.32 -1.62
N VAL A 26 -12.55 -4.44 -0.95
CA VAL A 26 -12.00 -4.47 0.40
C VAL A 26 -10.57 -5.00 0.31
N ALA A 27 -9.63 -4.32 0.95
CA ALA A 27 -8.27 -4.78 1.15
C ALA A 27 -7.96 -4.89 2.64
N TRP A 28 -7.13 -5.84 3.03
CA TRP A 28 -6.76 -6.09 4.43
C TRP A 28 -5.36 -6.68 4.53
N GLN A 29 -4.76 -6.54 5.71
CA GLN A 29 -3.54 -7.25 6.05
C GLN A 29 -3.88 -8.68 6.47
N ASP A 30 -3.15 -9.64 5.94
CA ASP A 30 -3.32 -11.08 6.17
C ASP A 30 -2.02 -11.66 6.70
N SER A 31 -2.00 -12.11 7.96
CA SER A 31 -0.83 -12.75 8.56
C SER A 31 -0.86 -14.27 8.50
N ARG A 32 -1.89 -14.86 7.86
CA ARG A 32 -2.07 -16.32 7.77
C ARG A 32 -0.84 -16.98 7.17
N GLY A 33 -0.27 -17.95 7.88
CA GLY A 33 0.94 -18.66 7.47
C GLY A 33 2.25 -18.10 8.01
N SER A 34 2.21 -17.02 8.82
CA SER A 34 3.37 -16.54 9.59
C SER A 34 3.75 -17.57 10.65
N VAL A 35 4.74 -18.43 10.38
CA VAL A 35 5.20 -19.45 11.33
C VAL A 35 6.14 -18.78 12.34
N THR A 36 5.64 -18.42 13.51
CA THR A 36 6.51 -18.06 14.63
C THR A 36 7.19 -19.33 15.15
N GLY A 37 8.49 -19.52 14.90
CA GLY A 37 9.30 -20.56 15.56
C GLY A 37 10.14 -21.48 14.68
N SER A 38 10.12 -21.35 13.35
CA SER A 38 11.28 -21.77 12.54
C SER A 38 12.35 -20.71 12.71
N GLY A 39 13.62 -21.08 12.89
CA GLY A 39 14.74 -20.11 12.91
C GLY A 39 14.91 -19.29 11.63
N ASP A 40 13.99 -19.45 10.67
CA ASP A 40 13.73 -18.57 9.54
C ASP A 40 12.47 -17.76 9.87
N ASP A 41 12.69 -16.50 10.24
CA ASP A 41 11.72 -15.50 10.68
C ASP A 41 10.88 -14.99 9.48
N THR A 42 10.14 -15.91 8.85
CA THR A 42 9.27 -15.60 7.69
C THR A 42 7.94 -15.04 8.19
N TRP A 43 7.98 -13.79 8.64
CA TRP A 43 6.78 -13.00 8.95
C TRP A 43 6.09 -12.60 7.64
N ASP A 44 5.48 -13.56 6.96
CA ASP A 44 4.78 -13.36 5.69
C ASP A 44 3.43 -12.67 5.92
N ASN A 45 3.45 -11.41 6.35
CA ASN A 45 2.28 -10.55 6.27
C ASN A 45 2.08 -10.19 4.79
N GLY A 46 0.96 -10.61 4.23
CA GLY A 46 0.51 -10.23 2.89
C GLY A 46 -0.56 -9.16 2.93
N VAL A 47 -0.73 -8.44 1.83
CA VAL A 47 -1.92 -7.65 1.57
C VAL A 47 -2.84 -8.46 0.67
N ARG A 48 -4.08 -8.65 1.11
CA ARG A 48 -5.13 -9.32 0.34
C ARG A 48 -6.21 -8.34 -0.04
N ALA A 49 -6.89 -8.61 -1.14
CA ALA A 49 -8.07 -7.84 -1.53
C ALA A 49 -9.14 -8.72 -2.18
N LYS A 50 -10.35 -8.19 -2.25
CA LYS A 50 -11.53 -8.87 -2.81
C LYS A 50 -12.53 -7.87 -3.38
N VAL A 51 -13.21 -8.26 -4.46
CA VAL A 51 -14.20 -7.41 -5.14
C VAL A 51 -15.60 -7.96 -4.93
N TYR A 52 -16.52 -7.09 -4.51
CA TYR A 52 -17.91 -7.41 -4.24
C TYR A 52 -18.83 -6.54 -5.08
N ASP A 53 -20.00 -7.07 -5.44
CA ASP A 53 -21.08 -6.29 -6.03
C ASP A 53 -21.79 -5.44 -4.96
N ARG A 54 -22.70 -4.56 -5.38
CA ARG A 54 -23.48 -3.70 -4.48
C ARG A 54 -24.34 -4.47 -3.46
N SER A 55 -24.64 -5.73 -3.72
CA SER A 55 -25.41 -6.60 -2.83
C SER A 55 -24.52 -7.37 -1.85
N GLY A 56 -23.20 -7.25 -1.96
CA GLY A 56 -22.22 -7.98 -1.16
C GLY A 56 -21.91 -9.37 -1.69
N ASN A 57 -22.32 -9.72 -2.92
CA ASN A 57 -21.89 -10.97 -3.55
C ASN A 57 -20.47 -10.81 -4.11
N GLU A 58 -19.71 -11.89 -4.11
CA GLU A 58 -18.36 -11.88 -4.65
C GLU A 58 -18.38 -11.74 -6.18
N VAL A 59 -17.70 -10.72 -6.69
CA VAL A 59 -17.41 -10.56 -8.12
C VAL A 59 -16.07 -11.23 -8.45
N ARG A 60 -15.10 -11.09 -7.53
CA ARG A 60 -13.81 -11.79 -7.58
C ARG A 60 -13.49 -12.34 -6.19
N GLY A 61 -12.99 -13.58 -6.14
CA GLY A 61 -12.46 -14.17 -4.91
C GLY A 61 -11.27 -13.38 -4.34
N ASP A 62 -10.77 -13.76 -3.16
CA ASP A 62 -9.63 -13.06 -2.57
C ASP A 62 -8.34 -13.29 -3.37
N PHE A 63 -7.51 -12.25 -3.45
CA PHE A 63 -6.25 -12.28 -4.21
C PHE A 63 -5.14 -11.56 -3.43
N SER A 64 -3.88 -11.99 -3.66
CA SER A 64 -2.71 -11.28 -3.15
C SER A 64 -2.48 -10.00 -3.94
N VAL A 65 -2.21 -8.92 -3.20
CA VAL A 65 -1.89 -7.62 -3.78
C VAL A 65 -0.38 -7.50 -4.03
N ASN A 66 0.40 -7.83 -3.00
CA ASN A 66 1.85 -7.94 -3.11
C ASN A 66 2.24 -9.20 -3.89
N THR A 67 3.27 -9.09 -4.73
CA THR A 67 3.90 -10.22 -5.41
C THR A 67 5.20 -10.67 -4.75
N SER A 68 5.80 -9.85 -3.88
CA SER A 68 6.98 -10.25 -3.12
C SER A 68 6.63 -11.27 -2.04
N ALA A 69 7.52 -12.25 -1.88
CA ALA A 69 7.50 -13.26 -0.83
C ALA A 69 8.43 -12.92 0.35
N PHE A 70 9.01 -11.71 0.37
CA PHE A 70 9.92 -11.27 1.41
C PHE A 70 9.38 -10.02 2.12
N GLY A 71 9.69 -9.89 3.40
CA GLY A 71 9.33 -8.73 4.20
C GLY A 71 7.83 -8.62 4.52
N ARG A 72 7.51 -7.89 5.59
CA ARG A 72 6.13 -7.68 6.00
C ARG A 72 5.44 -6.67 5.09
N GLN A 73 4.26 -7.02 4.60
CA GLN A 73 3.41 -6.14 3.80
C GLN A 73 2.23 -5.69 4.66
N THR A 74 2.13 -4.40 4.92
CA THR A 74 1.25 -3.87 5.98
C THR A 74 0.57 -2.56 5.59
N ALA A 75 -0.38 -2.14 6.44
CA ALA A 75 -1.06 -0.84 6.36
C ALA A 75 -1.69 -0.48 4.99
N PRO A 76 -2.43 -1.39 4.33
CA PRO A 76 -2.96 -1.12 3.00
C PRO A 76 -3.88 0.11 2.97
N LYS A 77 -3.86 0.82 1.86
CA LYS A 77 -4.81 1.88 1.49
C LYS A 77 -5.26 1.69 0.05
N ILE A 78 -6.47 2.15 -0.26
CA ILE A 78 -7.09 1.94 -1.56
C ILE A 78 -7.79 3.22 -2.04
N ALA A 79 -7.69 3.50 -3.34
CA ALA A 79 -8.46 4.55 -4.00
C ALA A 79 -9.05 4.06 -5.32
N ALA A 80 -10.33 4.35 -5.55
CA ALA A 80 -10.98 4.15 -6.84
C ALA A 80 -10.48 5.21 -7.84
N LEU A 81 -10.05 4.76 -9.02
CA LEU A 81 -9.52 5.62 -10.07
C LEU A 81 -10.62 6.08 -11.03
N SER A 82 -10.40 7.22 -11.70
CA SER A 82 -11.41 7.76 -12.61
C SER A 82 -11.63 6.88 -13.85
N GLY A 83 -10.68 6.01 -14.21
CA GLY A 83 -10.82 5.01 -15.26
C GLY A 83 -11.77 3.85 -14.93
N GLY A 84 -12.25 3.74 -13.69
CA GLY A 84 -13.14 2.66 -13.22
C GLY A 84 -12.42 1.59 -12.38
N GLY A 85 -11.12 1.44 -12.58
CA GLY A 85 -10.24 0.62 -11.76
C GLY A 85 -9.93 1.22 -10.38
N PHE A 86 -8.90 0.69 -9.72
CA PHE A 86 -8.46 1.12 -8.40
C PHE A 86 -6.95 0.93 -8.23
N VAL A 87 -6.36 1.67 -7.30
CA VAL A 87 -4.97 1.47 -6.87
C VAL A 87 -4.97 1.06 -5.39
N ILE A 88 -4.15 0.06 -5.07
CA ILE A 88 -3.83 -0.31 -3.68
C ILE A 88 -2.38 0.04 -3.43
N ILE A 89 -2.13 0.70 -2.31
CA ILE A 89 -0.79 0.97 -1.81
C ILE A 89 -0.59 0.35 -0.44
N TRP A 90 0.65 0.03 -0.10
CA TRP A 90 1.00 -0.59 1.17
C TRP A 90 2.43 -0.28 1.57
N GLN A 91 2.74 -0.48 2.86
CA GLN A 91 4.10 -0.44 3.38
C GLN A 91 4.74 -1.82 3.24
N SER A 92 5.96 -1.86 2.71
CA SER A 92 6.70 -3.08 2.41
C SER A 92 8.03 -3.08 3.14
N GLU A 93 8.26 -4.03 4.05
CA GLU A 93 9.56 -4.24 4.70
C GLU A 93 10.48 -5.17 3.86
N ASP A 94 10.28 -5.21 2.54
CA ASP A 94 11.12 -5.96 1.62
C ASP A 94 12.35 -5.13 1.24
N ALA A 95 13.51 -5.46 1.82
CA ALA A 95 14.77 -4.79 1.54
C ALA A 95 15.20 -4.84 0.06
N GLY A 96 14.61 -5.74 -0.75
CA GLY A 96 14.83 -5.81 -2.19
C GLY A 96 13.97 -4.84 -3.02
N ALA A 97 12.94 -4.23 -2.44
CA ALA A 97 12.02 -3.35 -3.16
C ALA A 97 12.68 -2.04 -3.61
N ASP A 98 13.41 -1.37 -2.70
CA ASP A 98 14.15 -0.14 -3.00
C ASP A 98 15.56 -0.08 -2.36
N GLY A 99 15.98 -1.11 -1.63
CA GLY A 99 17.24 -1.13 -0.88
C GLY A 99 17.15 -0.61 0.56
N SER A 100 15.95 -0.22 1.02
CA SER A 100 15.66 0.27 2.38
C SER A 100 14.95 -0.79 3.25
N ASP A 101 14.91 -0.59 4.57
CA ASP A 101 14.16 -1.48 5.47
C ASP A 101 12.62 -1.32 5.35
N ALA A 102 12.10 -0.27 4.68
CA ALA A 102 10.66 -0.08 4.50
C ALA A 102 10.30 0.86 3.32
N ALA A 103 9.78 0.29 2.22
CA ALA A 103 9.32 0.99 1.02
C ALA A 103 7.79 1.22 1.02
N VAL A 104 7.33 2.20 0.23
CA VAL A 104 5.92 2.33 -0.14
C VAL A 104 5.72 1.72 -1.53
N MET A 105 4.85 0.72 -1.62
CA MET A 105 4.57 -0.01 -2.86
C MET A 105 3.15 0.25 -3.34
N ALA A 106 2.93 0.06 -4.64
CA ALA A 106 1.63 0.24 -5.27
C ALA A 106 1.35 -0.83 -6.34
N GLN A 107 0.06 -1.09 -6.57
CA GLN A 107 -0.45 -1.90 -7.68
C GLN A 107 -1.77 -1.32 -8.18
N ILE A 108 -1.88 -1.22 -9.51
CA ILE A 108 -3.08 -0.73 -10.20
C ILE A 108 -3.87 -1.94 -10.70
N TYR A 109 -5.19 -1.82 -10.60
CA TYR A 109 -6.12 -2.86 -11.00
C TYR A 109 -7.23 -2.27 -11.85
N ASN A 110 -7.72 -3.06 -12.80
CA ASN A 110 -8.96 -2.76 -13.50
C ASN A 110 -10.19 -2.96 -12.60
N GLU A 111 -11.38 -2.65 -13.10
CA GLU A 111 -12.62 -2.68 -12.32
C GLU A 111 -13.06 -4.09 -11.84
N ASP A 112 -12.61 -5.14 -12.54
CA ASP A 112 -12.82 -6.55 -12.18
C ASP A 112 -11.77 -7.04 -11.15
N GLY A 113 -10.78 -6.22 -10.86
CA GLY A 113 -9.68 -6.49 -9.94
C GLY A 113 -8.47 -7.15 -10.57
N TYR A 114 -8.37 -7.33 -11.88
CA TYR A 114 -7.14 -7.85 -12.49
C TYR A 114 -6.04 -6.78 -12.52
N PRO A 115 -4.77 -7.13 -12.20
CA PRO A 115 -3.69 -6.15 -12.15
C PRO A 115 -3.39 -5.59 -13.54
N GLU A 116 -3.10 -4.29 -13.60
CA GLU A 116 -2.66 -3.58 -14.80
C GLU A 116 -1.18 -3.23 -14.64
N GLY A 117 -0.32 -4.20 -14.97
CA GLY A 117 1.13 -4.09 -14.78
C GLY A 117 1.63 -4.78 -13.52
N ASP A 118 2.90 -4.51 -13.20
CA ASP A 118 3.58 -5.08 -12.04
C ASP A 118 3.49 -4.16 -10.82
N ASN A 119 3.75 -4.71 -9.64
CA ASN A 119 3.94 -3.89 -8.44
C ASN A 119 5.11 -2.91 -8.67
N PHE A 120 4.99 -1.68 -8.17
CA PHE A 120 6.03 -0.67 -8.31
C PHE A 120 6.25 0.13 -7.02
N VAL A 121 7.48 0.62 -6.85
CA VAL A 121 7.87 1.48 -5.72
C VAL A 121 7.35 2.89 -5.96
N VAL A 122 6.73 3.46 -4.93
CA VAL A 122 6.21 4.83 -4.91
C VAL A 122 7.33 5.83 -4.61
N ASN A 123 8.02 5.63 -3.49
CA ASN A 123 9.11 6.50 -3.03
C ASN A 123 10.38 6.33 -3.92
N THR A 124 11.29 7.28 -3.81
CA THR A 124 12.53 7.34 -4.59
C THR A 124 13.75 7.35 -3.67
N THR A 125 13.59 7.88 -2.46
CA THR A 125 14.61 7.82 -1.40
C THR A 125 14.51 6.49 -0.67
N ALA A 126 15.62 5.75 -0.62
CA ALA A 126 15.76 4.44 0.02
C ALA A 126 16.53 4.51 1.35
N ASP A 127 16.81 5.71 1.85
CA ASP A 127 17.47 5.88 3.14
C ASP A 127 16.43 5.91 4.26
N LEU A 128 16.59 5.04 5.26
CA LEU A 128 15.67 4.87 6.40
C LEU A 128 14.26 4.41 5.98
N GLY A 129 13.32 4.33 6.92
CA GLY A 129 11.99 3.76 6.68
C GLY A 129 10.96 4.78 6.20
N GLN A 130 10.11 4.38 5.26
CA GLN A 130 8.91 5.11 4.84
C GLN A 130 7.66 4.37 5.34
N PHE A 131 6.71 5.10 5.92
CA PHE A 131 5.57 4.49 6.62
C PHE A 131 4.28 5.32 6.53
N GLU A 132 3.19 4.70 6.96
CA GLU A 132 1.84 5.29 7.01
C GLU A 132 1.39 5.93 5.68
N PRO A 133 1.41 5.17 4.58
CA PRO A 133 1.09 5.74 3.29
C PRO A 133 -0.41 6.09 3.19
N SER A 134 -0.74 7.03 2.31
CA SER A 134 -2.10 7.46 1.98
C SER A 134 -2.22 7.74 0.48
N VAL A 135 -3.40 7.51 -0.10
CA VAL A 135 -3.65 7.69 -1.55
C VAL A 135 -4.95 8.44 -1.82
N ALA A 136 -4.92 9.30 -2.83
CA ALA A 136 -6.11 9.95 -3.37
C ALA A 136 -6.09 9.94 -4.90
N ALA A 137 -7.24 9.64 -5.53
CA ALA A 137 -7.40 9.80 -6.97
C ALA A 137 -7.52 11.28 -7.34
N LEU A 138 -6.97 11.64 -8.50
CA LEU A 138 -6.98 13.00 -9.04
C LEU A 138 -8.01 13.15 -10.16
N GLY A 139 -8.45 14.39 -10.38
CA GLY A 139 -9.51 14.70 -11.36
C GLY A 139 -9.10 14.48 -12.82
N ASP A 140 -7.81 14.44 -13.11
CA ASP A 140 -7.22 14.13 -14.42
C ASP A 140 -7.10 12.61 -14.68
N GLY A 141 -7.44 11.79 -13.69
CA GLY A 141 -7.36 10.34 -13.72
C GLY A 141 -6.07 9.75 -13.17
N GLY A 142 -5.10 10.58 -12.78
CA GLY A 142 -3.96 10.16 -11.98
C GLY A 142 -4.33 9.87 -10.52
N PHE A 143 -3.31 9.70 -9.69
CA PHE A 143 -3.43 9.60 -8.25
C PHE A 143 -2.21 10.23 -7.58
N VAL A 144 -2.35 10.64 -6.33
CA VAL A 144 -1.27 11.10 -5.47
C VAL A 144 -1.11 10.14 -4.31
N VAL A 145 0.14 9.80 -4.01
CA VAL A 145 0.49 9.05 -2.80
C VAL A 145 1.30 9.96 -1.90
N THR A 146 1.01 9.93 -0.60
CA THR A 146 1.79 10.60 0.43
C THR A 146 2.23 9.60 1.49
N TRP A 147 3.38 9.82 2.12
CA TRP A 147 3.92 8.97 3.17
C TRP A 147 4.70 9.80 4.19
N THR A 148 4.88 9.22 5.38
CA THR A 148 5.84 9.73 6.35
C THR A 148 7.22 9.20 5.96
N ASP A 149 8.15 10.12 5.80
CA ASP A 149 9.51 9.87 5.35
C ASP A 149 10.48 10.15 6.51
N ALA A 150 11.21 9.12 6.93
CA ALA A 150 12.23 9.25 7.98
C ALA A 150 13.64 9.53 7.43
N SER A 151 13.81 9.62 6.10
CA SER A 151 15.09 10.01 5.54
C SER A 151 15.37 11.45 5.95
N GLU A 152 16.60 11.76 6.38
CA GLU A 152 16.97 13.12 6.79
C GLU A 152 16.67 14.07 5.62
N GLY A 153 15.59 14.83 5.74
CA GLY A 153 15.10 15.76 4.73
C GLY A 153 15.95 17.01 4.63
N GLY A 154 17.28 16.89 4.50
CA GLY A 154 18.22 18.01 4.42
C GLY A 154 18.28 18.95 5.62
N ASP A 155 17.29 18.94 6.53
CA ASP A 155 17.24 19.67 7.79
C ASP A 155 17.59 18.71 8.95
N PRO A 156 18.73 18.92 9.62
CA PRO A 156 19.15 18.08 10.74
C PRO A 156 18.24 18.17 11.98
N ASN A 157 17.22 19.04 11.98
CA ASN A 157 16.24 19.17 13.05
C ASN A 157 14.88 18.51 12.75
N ILE A 158 14.66 18.03 11.52
CA ILE A 158 13.43 17.35 11.11
C ILE A 158 13.72 15.86 10.94
N LEU A 159 13.26 15.07 11.91
CA LEU A 159 13.42 13.61 11.89
C LEU A 159 12.40 12.91 10.97
N TYR A 160 11.32 13.59 10.59
CA TYR A 160 10.27 13.05 9.73
C TYR A 160 9.64 14.16 8.86
N GLU A 161 9.54 13.93 7.56
CA GLU A 161 8.82 14.77 6.60
C GLU A 161 7.57 14.06 6.08
N ILE A 162 6.57 14.82 5.63
CA ILE A 162 5.49 14.25 4.82
C ILE A 162 5.87 14.49 3.37
N ARG A 163 6.11 13.41 2.64
CA ARG A 163 6.41 13.47 1.20
C ARG A 163 5.23 13.01 0.39
N GLY A 164 5.24 13.37 -0.89
CA GLY A 164 4.28 12.88 -1.85
C GLY A 164 4.83 12.78 -3.25
N GLN A 165 4.19 11.92 -4.04
CA GLN A 165 4.45 11.72 -5.47
C GLN A 165 3.13 11.67 -6.22
N VAL A 166 3.06 12.40 -7.33
CA VAL A 166 1.94 12.34 -8.27
C VAL A 166 2.22 11.31 -9.35
N PHE A 167 1.20 10.54 -9.71
CA PHE A 167 1.25 9.53 -10.75
C PHE A 167 0.14 9.76 -11.78
N SER A 168 0.41 9.43 -13.03
CA SER A 168 -0.63 9.26 -14.06
C SER A 168 -1.43 7.98 -13.80
N ALA A 169 -2.52 7.81 -14.56
CA ALA A 169 -3.42 6.66 -14.42
C ALA A 169 -2.74 5.29 -14.59
N ASP A 170 -1.63 5.24 -15.32
CA ASP A 170 -0.83 4.03 -15.59
C ASP A 170 0.30 3.80 -14.58
N GLY A 171 0.41 4.63 -13.54
CA GLY A 171 1.46 4.53 -12.53
C GLY A 171 2.79 5.18 -12.93
N THR A 172 2.86 5.93 -14.03
CA THR A 172 4.05 6.74 -14.34
C THR A 172 4.15 7.96 -13.41
N LYS A 173 5.33 8.22 -12.86
CA LYS A 173 5.61 9.41 -12.04
C LYS A 173 5.40 10.70 -12.85
N VAL A 174 4.56 11.61 -12.35
CA VAL A 174 4.34 12.95 -12.90
C VAL A 174 5.15 13.96 -12.08
N GLY A 175 6.26 14.42 -12.63
CA GLY A 175 7.21 15.27 -11.89
C GLY A 175 7.99 14.49 -10.82
N GLY A 176 8.70 15.22 -9.96
CA GLY A 176 9.43 14.66 -8.83
C GLY A 176 8.63 14.70 -7.53
N GLU A 177 9.18 14.06 -6.50
CA GLU A 177 8.61 14.09 -5.15
C GLU A 177 8.58 15.50 -4.58
N PHE A 178 7.63 15.76 -3.68
CA PHE A 178 7.48 17.03 -3.00
C PHE A 178 7.25 16.84 -1.50
N VAL A 179 7.67 17.84 -0.71
CA VAL A 179 7.34 17.93 0.72
C VAL A 179 5.94 18.53 0.84
N ALA A 180 5.02 17.80 1.47
CA ALA A 180 3.62 18.18 1.67
C ALA A 180 3.43 19.09 2.89
N ASN A 181 4.39 19.11 3.84
CA ASN A 181 4.38 19.92 5.04
C ASN A 181 5.55 20.93 5.12
N PRO A 182 5.85 21.73 4.09
CA PRO A 182 6.98 22.65 4.14
C PRO A 182 6.76 23.66 5.26
N THR A 183 7.69 23.75 6.21
CA THR A 183 7.76 24.89 7.12
C THR A 183 8.15 26.10 6.29
N ALA A 184 7.32 27.15 6.29
CA ALA A 184 7.67 28.39 5.63
C ALA A 184 9.00 28.90 6.21
N ALA A 185 10.00 29.12 5.36
CA ALA A 185 11.19 29.86 5.76
C ALA A 185 10.73 31.22 6.30
N GLY A 186 11.05 31.50 7.57
CA GLY A 186 10.79 32.79 8.21
C GLY A 186 11.65 33.91 7.64
#